data_AF-A0A382FVF7-F1
#
_entry.id   AF-A0A382FVF7-F1
#
_cell.length_a   1.000
_cell.length_b   1.000
_cell.length_c   1.000
_cell.angle_alpha   90.00
_cell.angle_beta   90.00
_cell.angle_gamma   90.00
#
_symmetry.space_group_name_H-M   'P 1'
#
loop_
_entity.id
_entity.type
_entity.pdbx_description
1 polymer ?
#
loop_
_entity_poly.entity_id
_entity_poly.type
_entity_poly.pdbx_seq_one_letter_code
_entity_poly.pdbx_strand_id
1 'polypeptide(L)'
;MSINYKKNLENNKDNSDGFEKTVFSFDYIKIGNRITLFILIFFFTIVMIAAFKIKAETVDDLPVVVQELVPPPFVPVHNQVADEKAKVVKVTMIVEEKIIEIDDEGTQFRVFAF
;
A
#
# COMPACT_ATOMS: atom_id res chain seq x y z
N MET A 1 -44.07 15.75 -37.10
CA MET A 1 -42.66 16.09 -37.40
C MET A 1 -41.78 14.89 -37.05
N SER A 2 -41.53 13.97 -37.99
CA SER A 2 -40.73 12.76 -37.76
C SER A 2 -39.29 13.02 -38.22
N ILE A 3 -38.41 13.29 -37.27
CA ILE A 3 -36.99 13.54 -37.55
C ILE A 3 -36.36 12.18 -37.90
N ASN A 4 -35.73 12.12 -39.07
CA ASN A 4 -35.16 10.89 -39.63
C ASN A 4 -33.85 10.53 -38.91
N TYR A 5 -33.96 9.80 -37.80
CA TYR A 5 -32.83 9.36 -36.98
C TYR A 5 -31.90 8.37 -37.70
N LYS A 6 -32.38 7.66 -38.73
CA LYS A 6 -31.62 6.60 -39.41
C LYS A 6 -30.47 7.15 -40.25
N LYS A 7 -30.68 8.30 -40.91
CA LYS A 7 -29.66 8.97 -41.74
C LYS A 7 -28.48 9.52 -40.93
N ASN A 8 -28.70 9.86 -39.66
CA ASN A 8 -27.64 10.32 -38.74
C ASN A 8 -26.84 9.18 -38.11
N LEU A 9 -27.33 7.93 -38.15
CA LEU A 9 -26.63 6.77 -37.61
C LEU A 9 -25.69 6.12 -38.65
N GLU A 10 -26.03 6.15 -39.94
CA GLU A 10 -25.13 5.70 -41.01
C GLU A 10 -23.94 6.66 -41.17
N ASN A 11 -24.18 7.97 -41.30
CA ASN A 11 -23.11 8.97 -41.44
C ASN A 11 -22.14 9.07 -40.25
N ASN A 12 -22.48 8.51 -39.08
CA ASN A 12 -21.64 8.56 -37.88
C ASN A 12 -20.86 7.26 -37.64
N LYS A 13 -21.30 6.14 -38.25
CA LYS A 13 -20.54 4.88 -38.24
C LYS A 13 -19.29 4.97 -39.11
N ASP A 14 -19.42 5.59 -40.28
CA ASP A 14 -18.33 5.77 -41.23
C ASP A 14 -17.17 6.61 -40.64
N ASN A 15 -17.50 7.49 -39.69
CA ASN A 15 -16.56 8.38 -39.03
C ASN A 15 -15.97 7.78 -37.74
N SER A 16 -16.74 6.94 -37.01
CA SER A 16 -16.24 6.25 -35.81
C SER A 16 -15.24 5.16 -36.15
N ASP A 17 -15.45 4.44 -37.25
CA ASP A 17 -14.65 3.27 -37.62
C ASP A 17 -13.26 3.67 -38.15
N GLY A 18 -13.16 4.87 -38.74
CA GLY A 18 -11.90 5.52 -39.11
C GLY A 18 -11.20 6.15 -37.90
N PHE A 19 -11.96 6.78 -37.01
CA PHE A 19 -11.42 7.40 -35.79
C PHE A 19 -10.81 6.35 -34.85
N GLU A 20 -11.52 5.26 -34.56
CA GLU A 20 -11.05 4.21 -33.65
C GLU A 20 -9.79 3.51 -34.20
N LYS A 21 -9.74 3.26 -35.52
CA LYS A 21 -8.54 2.76 -36.18
C LYS A 21 -7.39 3.76 -36.13
N THR A 22 -7.61 5.06 -36.32
CA THR A 22 -6.50 6.05 -36.27
C THR A 22 -5.99 6.35 -34.85
N VAL A 23 -6.84 6.19 -33.83
CA VAL A 23 -6.48 6.50 -32.43
C VAL A 23 -5.81 5.32 -31.74
N PHE A 24 -6.14 4.08 -32.13
CA PHE A 24 -5.57 2.86 -31.53
C PHE A 24 -4.73 2.00 -32.48
N SER A 25 -4.64 2.35 -33.76
CA SER A 25 -3.76 1.61 -34.66
C SER A 25 -2.32 2.10 -34.59
N PHE A 26 -1.45 1.18 -34.18
CA PHE A 26 0.00 1.27 -34.34
C PHE A 26 0.46 1.16 -35.82
N ASP A 27 -0.45 1.21 -36.81
CA ASP A 27 -0.13 1.10 -38.25
C ASP A 27 0.73 2.26 -38.77
N TYR A 28 0.78 3.41 -38.08
CA TYR A 28 1.69 4.52 -38.43
C TYR A 28 3.17 4.24 -38.12
N ILE A 29 3.50 3.05 -37.64
CA ILE A 29 4.86 2.70 -37.21
C ILE A 29 5.57 1.84 -38.27
N LYS A 30 6.06 2.51 -39.33
CA LYS A 30 7.05 1.95 -40.31
C LYS A 30 8.24 1.36 -39.55
N ILE A 31 8.95 0.33 -40.04
CA ILE A 31 9.95 -0.42 -39.25
C ILE A 31 11.08 0.44 -38.61
N GLY A 32 11.50 1.54 -39.25
CA GLY A 32 12.39 2.54 -38.65
C GLY A 32 11.76 3.36 -37.52
N ASN A 33 10.43 3.43 -37.51
CA ASN A 33 9.60 4.04 -36.49
C ASN A 33 9.39 3.11 -35.26
N ARG A 34 9.64 1.79 -35.38
CA ARG A 34 9.57 0.85 -34.25
C ARG A 34 10.73 1.06 -33.29
N ILE A 35 11.93 1.29 -33.83
CA ILE A 35 13.12 1.60 -33.02
C ILE A 35 12.92 2.94 -32.29
N THR A 36 12.41 3.98 -32.95
CA THR A 36 12.06 5.25 -32.27
C THR A 36 10.95 5.10 -31.25
N LEU A 37 9.94 4.24 -31.49
CA LEU A 37 8.92 3.91 -30.47
C LEU A 37 9.55 3.21 -29.27
N PHE A 38 10.41 2.22 -29.49
CA PHE A 38 11.12 1.54 -28.40
C PHE A 38 12.03 2.51 -27.63
N ILE A 39 12.71 3.44 -28.32
CA ILE A 39 13.50 4.50 -27.68
C ILE A 39 12.60 5.44 -26.87
N LEU A 40 11.44 5.84 -27.40
CA LEU A 40 10.48 6.69 -26.70
C LEU A 40 9.91 6.01 -25.45
N ILE A 41 9.54 4.73 -25.57
CA ILE A 41 9.05 3.93 -24.44
C ILE A 41 10.16 3.75 -23.42
N PHE A 42 11.39 3.43 -23.85
CA PHE A 42 12.54 3.26 -22.96
C PHE A 42 12.93 4.57 -22.27
N PHE A 43 12.83 5.69 -22.99
CA PHE A 43 13.01 7.02 -22.42
C PHE A 43 11.91 7.34 -21.41
N PHE A 44 10.66 7.05 -21.74
CA PHE A 44 9.52 7.25 -20.84
C PHE A 44 9.58 6.35 -19.60
N THR A 45 10.05 5.11 -19.73
CA THR A 45 10.25 4.21 -18.57
C THR A 45 11.41 4.68 -17.71
N ILE A 46 12.52 5.16 -18.29
CA ILE A 46 13.62 5.76 -17.53
C ILE A 46 13.16 7.02 -16.78
N VAL A 47 12.39 7.89 -17.44
CA VAL A 47 11.83 9.10 -16.82
C VAL A 47 10.86 8.74 -15.70
N MET A 48 10.00 7.73 -15.90
CA MET A 48 9.11 7.23 -14.87
C MET A 48 9.88 6.64 -13.69
N ILE A 49 10.88 5.80 -13.92
CA ILE A 49 11.73 5.22 -12.85
C ILE A 49 12.45 6.33 -12.07
N ALA A 50 12.98 7.35 -12.74
CA ALA A 50 13.64 8.48 -12.09
C ALA A 50 12.68 9.35 -11.26
N ALA A 51 11.38 9.39 -11.62
CA ALA A 51 10.36 10.13 -10.88
C ALA A 51 9.93 9.42 -9.57
N PHE A 52 10.03 8.09 -9.50
CA PHE A 52 9.74 7.33 -8.28
C PHE A 52 10.90 7.39 -7.28
N LYS A 53 10.89 8.40 -6.40
CA LYS A 53 11.76 8.45 -5.22
C LYS A 53 11.19 7.56 -4.12
N ILE A 54 11.67 6.32 -4.01
CA ILE A 54 11.40 5.47 -2.86
C ILE A 54 12.31 5.93 -1.72
N LYS A 55 11.73 6.60 -0.71
CA LYS A 55 12.41 6.89 0.56
C LYS A 55 12.03 5.80 1.56
N ALA A 56 13.02 5.03 2.01
CA ALA A 56 12.89 4.28 3.26
C ALA A 56 13.16 5.27 4.40
N GLU A 57 12.25 5.36 5.36
CA GLU A 57 12.51 6.08 6.61
C GLU A 57 13.53 5.27 7.40
N THR A 58 14.64 5.90 7.78
CA THR A 58 15.64 5.25 8.63
C THR A 58 15.01 5.03 10.01
N VAL A 59 15.29 3.87 10.62
CA VAL A 59 14.71 3.51 11.93
C VAL A 59 14.97 4.59 12.98
N ASP A 60 16.11 5.27 12.88
CA ASP A 60 16.54 6.34 13.79
C ASP A 60 15.66 7.60 13.74
N ASP A 61 14.92 7.82 12.65
CA ASP A 61 14.07 9.01 12.47
C ASP A 61 12.64 8.80 12.98
N LEU A 62 12.28 7.57 13.35
CA LEU A 62 10.93 7.23 13.78
C LEU A 62 10.63 7.78 15.19
N PRO A 63 9.41 8.30 15.44
CA PRO A 63 9.02 8.74 16.77
C PRO A 63 9.00 7.56 17.75
N VAL A 64 9.58 7.76 18.94
CA VAL A 64 9.60 6.76 20.02
C VAL A 64 8.45 7.03 20.99
N VAL A 65 7.61 6.02 21.23
CA VAL A 65 6.50 6.08 22.19
C VAL A 65 6.73 5.05 23.29
N VAL A 66 6.69 5.48 24.56
CA VAL A 66 6.76 4.58 25.71
C VAL A 66 5.36 4.03 25.98
N GLN A 67 5.23 2.70 26.06
CA GLN A 67 3.96 2.04 26.36
C GLN A 67 3.97 1.53 27.80
N GLU A 68 3.04 2.07 28.59
CA GLU A 68 2.79 1.62 29.96
C GLU A 68 2.02 0.29 29.94
N LEU A 69 2.59 -0.73 30.59
CA LEU A 69 1.96 -2.04 30.71
C LEU A 69 0.98 -2.06 31.89
N VAL A 70 -0.02 -2.93 31.78
CA VAL A 70 -1.02 -3.17 32.82
C VAL A 70 -1.09 -4.67 33.14
N PRO A 71 -1.47 -5.05 34.37
CA PRO A 71 -1.62 -6.46 34.71
C PRO A 71 -2.70 -7.15 33.87
N PRO A 72 -2.49 -8.43 33.48
CA PRO A 72 -3.54 -9.25 32.89
C PRO A 72 -4.77 -9.37 33.81
N PRO A 73 -5.99 -9.55 33.26
CA PRO A 73 -6.31 -9.74 31.83
C PRO A 73 -6.48 -8.43 31.04
N PHE A 74 -6.16 -7.29 31.63
CA PHE A 74 -6.30 -5.99 30.96
C PHE A 74 -5.22 -5.81 29.90
N VAL A 75 -5.52 -4.93 28.93
CA VAL A 75 -4.63 -4.63 27.81
C VAL A 75 -4.24 -3.15 27.87
N PRO A 76 -2.97 -2.80 27.55
CA PRO A 76 -2.55 -1.41 27.44
C PRO A 76 -3.40 -0.59 26.47
N VAL A 77 -3.42 0.72 26.68
CA VAL A 77 -4.14 1.66 25.81
C VAL A 77 -3.55 1.63 24.40
N HIS A 78 -4.41 1.41 23.41
CA HIS A 78 -4.03 1.39 22.00
C HIS A 78 -5.20 1.79 21.11
N ASN A 79 -4.89 2.21 19.88
CA ASN A 79 -5.87 2.39 18.81
C ASN A 79 -5.90 1.12 17.95
N GLN A 80 -7.10 0.64 17.60
CA GLN A 80 -7.25 -0.54 16.74
C GLN A 80 -6.82 -0.27 15.30
N VAL A 81 -7.16 0.93 14.80
CA VAL A 81 -6.65 1.44 13.53
C VAL A 81 -5.32 2.13 13.81
N ALA A 82 -4.29 1.78 13.05
CA ALA A 82 -2.98 2.40 13.19
C ALA A 82 -3.06 3.91 12.93
N ASP A 83 -2.37 4.68 13.77
CA ASP A 83 -2.13 6.08 13.49
C ASP A 83 -1.34 6.22 12.18
N GLU A 84 -1.44 7.37 11.51
CA GLU A 84 -0.96 7.56 10.14
C GLU A 84 0.55 7.37 9.92
N LYS A 85 1.37 7.27 10.99
CA LYS A 85 2.83 7.16 10.90
C LYS A 85 3.38 5.98 11.71
N ALA A 86 4.43 5.37 11.17
CA ALA A 86 5.21 4.36 11.88
C ALA A 86 5.89 4.96 13.13
N LYS A 87 6.07 4.14 14.16
CA LYS A 87 6.67 4.53 15.44
C LYS A 87 7.42 3.37 16.08
N VAL A 88 8.41 3.69 16.90
CA VAL A 88 9.12 2.71 17.75
C VAL A 88 8.45 2.67 19.11
N VAL A 89 7.84 1.54 19.46
CA VAL A 89 7.18 1.38 20.77
C VAL A 89 8.16 0.77 21.77
N LYS A 90 8.47 1.52 22.82
CA LYS A 90 9.35 1.10 23.91
C LYS A 90 8.53 0.45 25.02
N VAL A 91 8.80 -0.82 25.28
CA VAL A 91 8.20 -1.62 26.36
C VAL A 91 9.30 -2.02 27.34
N THR A 92 9.00 -1.99 28.63
CA THR A 92 9.91 -2.45 29.70
C THR A 92 9.16 -3.47 30.56
N MET A 93 9.77 -4.63 30.77
CA MET A 93 9.27 -5.69 31.65
C MET A 93 10.37 -6.06 32.65
N ILE A 94 9.99 -6.36 33.88
CA ILE A 94 10.91 -6.74 34.95
C ILE A 94 10.70 -8.21 35.23
N VAL A 95 11.77 -9.00 35.19
CA VAL A 95 11.68 -10.42 35.56
C VAL A 95 11.67 -10.54 37.08
N GLU A 96 10.61 -11.14 37.62
CA GLU A 96 10.45 -11.41 39.04
C GLU A 96 10.38 -12.92 39.31
N GLU A 97 11.26 -13.41 40.19
CA GLU A 97 11.14 -14.74 40.77
C GLU A 97 10.33 -14.67 42.07
N LYS A 98 9.20 -15.39 42.13
CA LYS A 98 8.32 -15.41 43.32
C LYS A 98 7.66 -16.76 43.52
N ILE A 99 7.16 -17.01 44.73
CA ILE A 99 6.33 -18.16 45.03
C ILE A 99 4.87 -17.70 44.92
N ILE A 100 4.05 -18.45 44.18
CA ILE A 100 2.60 -18.23 44.07
C ILE A 100 1.84 -19.48 44.50
N GLU A 101 0.63 -19.27 44.99
CA GLU A 101 -0.37 -20.30 45.25
C GLU A 101 -1.33 -20.37 44.07
N ILE A 102 -1.65 -21.58 43.61
CA ILE A 102 -2.40 -21.78 42.35
C ILE A 102 -3.81 -22.37 42.55
N ASP A 103 -4.09 -22.90 43.73
CA ASP A 103 -5.33 -23.61 44.05
C ASP A 103 -5.73 -23.36 45.51
N ASP A 104 -6.94 -23.79 45.87
CA ASP A 104 -7.50 -23.60 47.20
C ASP A 104 -6.91 -24.59 48.23
N GLU A 105 -6.16 -25.59 47.77
CA GLU A 105 -5.44 -26.56 48.61
C GLU A 105 -4.08 -26.06 49.10
N GLY A 106 -3.63 -24.89 48.63
CA GLY A 106 -2.36 -24.27 49.05
C GLY A 106 -1.14 -24.75 48.27
N THR A 107 -1.32 -25.31 47.08
CA THR A 107 -0.19 -25.78 46.26
C THR A 107 0.67 -24.61 45.80
N GLN A 108 1.95 -24.62 46.19
CA GLN A 108 2.90 -23.56 45.90
C GLN A 108 3.83 -23.88 44.74
N PHE A 109 4.00 -22.90 43.85
CA PHE A 109 4.95 -22.96 42.74
C PHE A 109 5.91 -21.78 42.78
N ARG A 110 7.19 -22.05 42.50
CA ARG A 110 8.17 -21.01 42.21
C ARG A 110 8.06 -20.65 40.73
N VAL A 111 7.74 -19.40 40.45
CA VAL A 111 7.53 -18.88 39.09
C VAL A 111 8.53 -17.76 38.79
N PHE A 112 8.84 -17.65 37.50
CA PHE A 112 9.63 -16.56 36.92
C PHE A 112 8.69 -15.79 35.99
N ALA A 113 8.24 -14.62 36.42
CA ALA A 113 7.21 -13.84 35.75
C ALA A 113 7.79 -12.53 35.18
N PHE A 114 7.08 -11.96 34.19
CA PHE A 114 7.31 -10.63 33.64
C PHE A 114 6.25 -9.65 34.11
#